data_AF-A0A7Y4ZIK2-F1
#
_entry.id   AF-A0A7Y4ZIK2-F1
#
_cell.length_a   1.000
_cell.length_b   1.000
_cell.length_c   1.000
_cell.angle_alpha   90.00
_cell.angle_beta   90.00
_cell.angle_gamma   90.00
#
_symmetry.space_group_name_H-M   'P 1'
#
loop_
_entity.id
_entity.type
_entity.pdbx_description
1 polymer ?
#
loop_
_entity_poly.entity_id
_entity_poly.type
_entity_poly.pdbx_seq_one_letter_code
_entity_poly.pdbx_strand_id
1 'polypeptide(L)'
;MRTRALYAVALTSLLSTVVGCASPEEDTDEADIAGQSSYLGRAVEKRLTETFPDERGKTWAASADNTLTADWIQQVPVAATWGQTALESPPECTQGAPACEPDFKLRVCDSDAQCGAGGRCKALASTVAHEGQAPKKMCIGHSDEMLDVIYDTILRGKRNVDITSLTPPDGRYEAAVRNAVTRLSERAEPPMVRMLFGDFPGEFFSAKKTEQSLTRDVPAKSPLRLVVGGYRAQFTSWNHSKIIAVDGKMALSGGTNMWTDHYLQGNPVRDISLRLSGTAAWDSHVYINQLWDHVCKDGEIASLRSGEGCLPNFPTRDASSAPAAGGAKVFAVGRLGKIGTNASTQALLALIDASKKSLRIAQQDLGPIKRIGISFGEWPEPVMAALLRAAARGVDIQFVLSNYGSVGGTPNMFTALAATYSNGWTLQEVHETL
;
A
#
# COMPACT_ATOMS: atom_id res chain seq x y z
N MET A 1 19.83 -46.67 79.37
CA MET A 1 20.63 -45.80 78.49
C MET A 1 19.73 -45.29 77.37
N ARG A 2 19.43 -43.97 77.36
CA ARG A 2 19.08 -43.08 76.23
C ARG A 2 18.09 -43.61 75.15
N THR A 3 16.80 -43.19 75.21
CA THR A 3 16.13 -42.18 74.34
C THR A 3 15.98 -42.60 72.87
N ARG A 4 14.84 -42.57 72.17
CA ARG A 4 13.60 -41.75 72.22
C ARG A 4 12.46 -42.52 71.54
N ALA A 5 11.22 -42.29 72.00
CA ALA A 5 9.98 -42.69 71.34
C ALA A 5 9.59 -41.70 70.22
N LEU A 6 8.90 -42.18 69.18
CA LEU A 6 7.89 -41.41 68.45
C LEU A 6 6.89 -42.38 67.80
N TYR A 7 5.62 -42.14 68.10
CA TYR A 7 4.44 -42.92 67.75
C TYR A 7 3.70 -42.30 66.56
N ALA A 8 3.01 -43.17 65.81
CA ALA A 8 1.77 -42.96 65.04
C ALA A 8 1.84 -42.01 63.83
N VAL A 9 1.10 -42.20 62.73
CA VAL A 9 -0.36 -42.41 62.61
C VAL A 9 -0.70 -43.14 61.30
N ALA A 10 -1.80 -43.90 61.33
CA ALA A 10 -2.40 -44.65 60.23
C ALA A 10 -2.82 -43.76 59.04
N LEU A 11 -2.57 -44.25 57.81
CA LEU A 11 -3.00 -43.62 56.57
C LEU A 11 -4.32 -44.25 56.10
N THR A 12 -5.42 -43.52 56.22
CA THR A 12 -6.68 -43.75 55.49
C THR A 12 -6.62 -43.00 54.17
N SER A 13 -6.59 -43.71 53.04
CA SER A 13 -6.76 -43.13 51.70
C SER A 13 -8.22 -43.26 51.24
N LEU A 14 -8.92 -42.12 51.26
CA LEU A 14 -10.21 -41.93 50.61
C LEU A 14 -10.05 -41.84 49.08
N LEU A 15 -10.96 -42.49 48.35
CA LEU A 15 -11.20 -42.27 46.93
C LEU A 15 -11.49 -40.79 46.67
N SER A 16 -10.70 -40.17 45.78
CA SER A 16 -11.00 -38.84 45.22
C SER A 16 -11.47 -39.02 43.79
N THR A 17 -12.69 -38.55 43.53
CA THR A 17 -13.29 -38.41 42.20
C THR A 17 -12.43 -37.52 41.31
N VAL A 18 -12.10 -37.99 40.11
CA VAL A 18 -11.42 -37.22 39.07
C VAL A 18 -12.38 -36.10 38.61
N VAL A 19 -12.12 -34.87 39.05
CA VAL A 19 -12.69 -33.68 38.43
C VAL A 19 -11.94 -33.49 37.11
N GLY A 20 -12.62 -33.77 36.00
CA GLY A 20 -12.11 -33.44 34.68
C GLY A 20 -11.97 -31.93 34.57
N CYS A 21 -10.74 -31.44 34.44
CA CYS A 21 -10.50 -30.08 33.98
C CYS A 21 -10.99 -30.00 32.53
N ALA A 22 -12.18 -29.41 32.34
CA ALA A 22 -12.58 -28.93 31.04
C ALA A 22 -11.54 -27.92 30.57
N SER A 23 -10.91 -28.22 29.44
CA SER A 23 -10.14 -27.26 28.66
C SER A 23 -11.04 -26.05 28.40
N PRO A 24 -10.54 -24.80 28.48
CA PRO A 24 -11.31 -23.69 27.96
C PRO A 24 -11.51 -23.97 26.47
N GLU A 25 -12.77 -24.08 26.05
CA GLU A 25 -13.14 -24.15 24.64
C GLU A 25 -12.41 -23.03 23.90
N GLU A 26 -11.51 -23.42 23.00
CA GLU A 26 -11.04 -22.52 21.96
C GLU A 26 -12.27 -22.15 21.14
N ASP A 27 -12.80 -20.97 21.45
CA ASP A 27 -13.84 -20.27 20.69
C ASP A 27 -13.27 -20.00 19.29
N THR A 28 -13.35 -21.02 18.45
CA THR A 28 -13.00 -21.01 17.04
C THR A 28 -14.18 -20.41 16.30
N ASP A 29 -14.28 -19.08 16.39
CA ASP A 29 -15.07 -18.19 15.51
C ASP A 29 -14.64 -18.31 14.01
N GLU A 30 -13.94 -19.39 13.62
CA GLU A 30 -13.54 -19.71 12.25
C GLU A 30 -14.64 -20.42 11.44
N ALA A 31 -15.76 -20.79 12.08
CA ALA A 31 -16.89 -21.37 11.38
C ALA A 31 -17.85 -20.28 10.83
N ASP A 32 -17.96 -20.23 9.49
CA ASP A 32 -18.91 -19.44 8.69
C ASP A 32 -18.72 -17.91 8.60
N ILE A 33 -17.61 -17.49 7.97
CA ILE A 33 -17.39 -16.09 7.50
C ILE A 33 -17.81 -15.91 6.01
N ALA A 34 -18.61 -16.81 5.45
CA ALA A 34 -19.17 -16.59 4.11
C ALA A 34 -20.29 -15.55 4.17
N GLY A 35 -19.94 -14.26 4.04
CA GLY A 35 -20.87 -13.15 3.84
C GLY A 35 -21.25 -12.34 5.09
N GLN A 36 -21.00 -12.81 6.31
CA GLN A 36 -21.21 -12.02 7.53
C GLN A 36 -19.96 -11.23 7.94
N SER A 37 -20.13 -9.98 8.39
CA SER A 37 -19.02 -9.22 8.99
C SER A 37 -18.54 -9.93 10.24
N SER A 38 -17.22 -10.09 10.39
CA SER A 38 -16.60 -10.40 11.67
C SER A 38 -17.00 -9.37 12.74
N TYR A 39 -16.80 -9.67 14.03
CA TYR A 39 -17.11 -8.70 15.09
C TYR A 39 -16.34 -7.37 14.91
N LEU A 40 -15.10 -7.42 14.39
CA LEU A 40 -14.32 -6.24 14.03
C LEU A 40 -14.98 -5.47 12.88
N GLY A 41 -15.38 -6.17 11.82
CA GLY A 41 -16.07 -5.57 10.68
C GLY A 41 -17.38 -4.90 11.09
N ARG A 42 -18.16 -5.52 12.00
CA ARG A 42 -19.39 -4.93 12.54
C ARG A 42 -19.11 -3.66 13.34
N ALA A 43 -18.05 -3.65 14.15
CA ALA A 43 -17.67 -2.48 14.92
C ALA A 43 -17.23 -1.31 14.02
N VAL A 44 -16.45 -1.60 12.97
CA VAL A 44 -16.04 -0.61 11.96
C VAL A 44 -17.27 -0.07 11.22
N GLU A 45 -18.14 -0.95 10.71
CA GLU A 45 -19.35 -0.53 9.98
C GLU A 45 -20.26 0.34 10.84
N LYS A 46 -20.47 -0.05 12.11
CA LYS A 46 -21.25 0.73 13.08
C LYS A 46 -20.64 2.13 13.28
N ARG A 47 -19.34 2.21 13.57
CA ARG A 47 -18.65 3.49 13.77
C ARG A 47 -18.77 4.40 12.55
N LEU A 48 -18.53 3.86 11.36
CA LEU A 48 -18.59 4.63 10.11
C LEU A 48 -20.02 5.07 9.79
N THR A 49 -21.02 4.21 10.01
CA THR A 49 -22.44 4.55 9.82
C THR A 49 -22.88 5.65 10.78
N GLU A 50 -22.42 5.63 12.03
CA GLU A 50 -22.75 6.64 13.03
C GLU A 50 -22.02 7.96 12.81
N THR A 51 -20.77 7.93 12.36
CA THR A 51 -19.93 9.14 12.27
C THR A 51 -20.00 9.80 10.90
N PHE A 52 -20.14 9.02 9.83
CA PHE A 52 -20.07 9.47 8.45
C PHE A 52 -21.13 8.80 7.55
N PRO A 53 -22.43 8.86 7.89
CA PRO A 53 -23.47 8.20 7.10
C PRO A 53 -23.49 8.69 5.64
N ASP A 54 -23.30 9.99 5.41
CA ASP A 54 -23.37 10.63 4.09
C ASP A 54 -22.13 10.38 3.19
N GLU A 55 -21.12 9.75 3.77
CA GLU A 55 -19.86 9.40 3.12
C GLU A 55 -19.84 7.94 2.62
N ARG A 56 -20.88 7.16 2.95
CA ARG A 56 -21.03 5.79 2.46
C ARG A 56 -21.19 5.81 0.94
N GLY A 57 -20.37 5.04 0.24
CA GLY A 57 -20.29 5.06 -1.22
C GLY A 57 -19.56 6.30 -1.77
N LYS A 58 -18.76 7.00 -0.95
CA LYS A 58 -17.85 8.08 -1.38
C LYS A 58 -16.45 7.86 -0.83
N THR A 59 -16.28 8.07 0.48
CA THR A 59 -14.99 7.90 1.17
C THR A 59 -14.94 6.63 2.00
N TRP A 60 -16.07 5.93 2.18
CA TRP A 60 -16.06 4.57 2.69
C TRP A 60 -17.17 3.71 2.11
N ALA A 61 -16.95 2.40 2.02
CA ALA A 61 -17.96 1.42 1.62
C ALA A 61 -17.60 0.04 2.18
N ALA A 62 -18.59 -0.84 2.21
CA ALA A 62 -18.42 -2.24 2.60
C ALA A 62 -18.99 -3.14 1.51
N SER A 63 -18.23 -4.15 1.11
CA SER A 63 -18.60 -5.11 0.08
C SER A 63 -18.19 -6.52 0.47
N ALA A 64 -18.93 -7.53 0.00
CA ALA A 64 -18.73 -8.94 0.37
C ALA A 64 -18.34 -9.84 -0.80
N ASP A 65 -18.32 -9.29 -2.01
CA ASP A 65 -18.07 -9.98 -3.27
C ASP A 65 -16.62 -9.86 -3.75
N ASN A 66 -15.69 -9.67 -2.82
CA ASN A 66 -14.29 -9.48 -3.15
C ASN A 66 -13.54 -10.81 -3.19
N THR A 67 -12.47 -10.82 -3.99
CA THR A 67 -11.56 -11.95 -4.15
C THR A 67 -10.14 -11.50 -3.87
N LEU A 68 -9.46 -12.24 -3.00
CA LEU A 68 -8.03 -12.18 -2.77
C LEU A 68 -7.41 -13.43 -3.40
N THR A 69 -6.60 -13.26 -4.45
CA THR A 69 -5.88 -14.38 -5.09
C THR A 69 -4.74 -14.87 -4.20
N ALA A 70 -4.13 -16.02 -4.47
CA ALA A 70 -3.04 -16.55 -3.63
C ALA A 70 -1.85 -15.56 -3.48
N ASP A 71 -1.62 -14.73 -4.50
CA ASP A 71 -0.60 -13.67 -4.54
C ASP A 71 -1.19 -12.28 -4.23
N TRP A 72 -2.25 -12.19 -3.43
CA TRP A 72 -2.85 -10.90 -3.09
C TRP A 72 -1.92 -9.98 -2.29
N ILE A 73 -0.92 -10.51 -1.57
CA ILE A 73 0.10 -9.72 -0.88
C ILE A 73 1.27 -9.46 -1.84
N GLN A 74 1.47 -8.19 -2.16
CA GLN A 74 2.57 -7.68 -2.99
C GLN A 74 3.57 -6.99 -2.06
N GLN A 75 4.58 -7.71 -1.60
CA GLN A 75 5.58 -7.17 -0.67
C GLN A 75 6.88 -6.81 -1.39
N VAL A 76 7.50 -5.74 -0.93
CA VAL A 76 8.85 -5.32 -1.32
C VAL A 76 9.67 -5.15 -0.05
N PRO A 77 10.87 -5.76 0.06
CA PRO A 77 11.42 -6.82 -0.77
C PRO A 77 10.55 -8.09 -0.80
N VAL A 78 10.75 -8.96 -1.80
CA VAL A 78 9.94 -10.19 -1.98
C VAL A 78 10.17 -11.22 -0.86
N ALA A 79 9.20 -12.12 -0.64
CA ALA A 79 9.25 -13.15 0.42
C ALA A 79 10.55 -13.99 0.44
N ALA A 80 11.15 -14.24 -0.73
CA ALA A 80 12.38 -15.02 -0.84
C ALA A 80 13.61 -14.35 -0.20
N THR A 81 13.52 -13.05 0.14
CA THR A 81 14.61 -12.31 0.78
C THR A 81 14.59 -12.37 2.31
N TRP A 82 13.59 -13.03 2.91
CA TRP A 82 13.48 -13.11 4.36
C TRP A 82 14.65 -13.88 4.97
N GLY A 83 15.15 -13.40 6.12
CA GLY A 83 16.34 -13.94 6.78
C GLY A 83 17.68 -13.49 6.21
N GLN A 84 17.70 -12.77 5.07
CA GLN A 84 18.92 -12.20 4.51
C GLN A 84 19.29 -10.89 5.22
N THR A 85 20.57 -10.73 5.56
CA THR A 85 21.10 -9.56 6.29
C THR A 85 21.43 -8.38 5.38
N ALA A 86 21.69 -8.66 4.10
CA ALA A 86 21.91 -7.67 3.06
C ALA A 86 21.26 -8.15 1.76
N LEU A 87 20.71 -7.22 0.99
CA LEU A 87 20.14 -7.47 -0.33
C LEU A 87 21.01 -6.79 -1.36
N GLU A 88 21.74 -7.59 -2.13
CA GLU A 88 22.50 -7.11 -3.26
C GLU A 88 21.54 -6.83 -4.42
N SER A 89 21.81 -5.75 -5.14
CA SER A 89 21.12 -5.40 -6.37
C SER A 89 22.12 -5.44 -7.52
N PRO A 90 21.71 -5.89 -8.72
CA PRO A 90 22.57 -5.82 -9.88
C PRO A 90 22.99 -4.37 -10.13
N PRO A 91 24.25 -4.13 -10.53
CA PRO A 91 24.72 -2.78 -10.81
C PRO A 91 23.92 -2.16 -11.95
N GLU A 92 23.58 -0.88 -11.80
CA GLU A 92 22.97 -0.13 -12.89
C GLU A 92 23.93 0.00 -14.07
N CYS A 93 23.40 -0.11 -15.28
CA CYS A 93 24.19 0.18 -16.47
C CYS A 93 24.11 1.67 -16.82
N THR A 94 25.21 2.21 -17.33
CA THR A 94 25.25 3.60 -17.81
C THR A 94 24.60 3.70 -19.18
N GLN A 95 23.81 4.74 -19.42
CA GLN A 95 23.24 5.03 -20.73
C GLN A 95 24.36 5.09 -21.79
N GLY A 96 24.14 4.39 -22.91
CA GLY A 96 25.13 4.27 -24.00
C GLY A 96 26.14 3.14 -23.83
N ALA A 97 26.19 2.47 -22.68
CA ALA A 97 26.98 1.26 -22.52
C ALA A 97 26.41 0.11 -23.38
N PRO A 98 27.27 -0.78 -23.92
CA PRO A 98 26.81 -1.98 -24.61
C PRO A 98 25.89 -2.81 -23.72
N ALA A 99 24.77 -3.28 -24.28
CA ALA A 99 23.76 -4.06 -23.57
C ALA A 99 23.07 -3.35 -22.39
N CYS A 100 22.96 -2.03 -22.39
CA CYS A 100 22.14 -1.30 -21.42
C CYS A 100 20.73 -1.05 -21.95
N GLU A 101 19.69 -1.38 -21.17
CA GLU A 101 18.33 -0.92 -21.41
C GLU A 101 18.16 0.46 -20.75
N PRO A 102 18.06 1.56 -21.53
CA PRO A 102 18.24 2.91 -21.00
C PRO A 102 17.12 3.38 -20.07
N ASP A 103 15.87 2.95 -20.27
CA ASP A 103 14.75 3.40 -19.44
C ASP A 103 14.76 2.66 -18.09
N PHE A 104 15.18 1.40 -18.08
CA PHE A 104 15.30 0.62 -16.85
C PHE A 104 16.67 0.76 -16.15
N LYS A 105 17.69 1.27 -16.86
CA LYS A 105 19.09 1.29 -16.42
C LYS A 105 19.60 -0.08 -15.97
N LEU A 106 19.08 -1.13 -16.59
CA LEU A 106 19.46 -2.51 -16.33
C LEU A 106 20.19 -3.11 -17.52
N ARG A 107 21.19 -3.94 -17.22
CA ARG A 107 21.93 -4.67 -18.24
C ARG A 107 21.05 -5.76 -18.86
N VAL A 108 20.98 -5.80 -20.18
CA VAL A 108 20.40 -6.91 -20.96
C VAL A 108 21.28 -8.15 -20.80
N CYS A 109 20.64 -9.31 -20.66
CA CYS A 109 21.32 -10.55 -20.35
C CYS A 109 20.69 -11.75 -21.08
N ASP A 110 21.47 -12.83 -21.17
CA ASP A 110 21.08 -14.15 -21.63
C ASP A 110 21.07 -15.18 -20.49
N SER A 111 21.90 -14.97 -19.45
CA SER A 111 22.05 -15.87 -18.30
C SER A 111 22.39 -15.13 -17.00
N ASP A 112 22.11 -15.76 -15.86
CA ASP A 112 22.39 -15.21 -14.51
C ASP A 112 23.87 -14.88 -14.31
N ALA A 113 24.78 -15.59 -14.97
CA ALA A 113 26.22 -15.35 -14.88
C ALA A 113 26.64 -13.93 -15.32
N GLN A 114 25.82 -13.25 -16.13
CA GLN A 114 26.10 -11.88 -16.59
C GLN A 114 25.63 -10.80 -15.61
N CYS A 115 24.85 -11.18 -14.59
CA CYS A 115 24.15 -10.24 -13.71
C CYS A 115 24.87 -9.93 -12.40
N GLY A 116 25.97 -10.63 -12.12
CA GLY A 116 26.73 -10.43 -10.89
C GLY A 116 25.94 -10.90 -9.66
N ALA A 117 26.42 -10.51 -8.48
CA ALA A 117 25.84 -10.92 -7.22
C ALA A 117 24.50 -10.19 -6.98
N GLY A 118 23.48 -10.91 -6.47
CA GLY A 118 22.12 -10.40 -6.27
C GLY A 118 21.25 -10.25 -7.53
N GLY A 119 21.83 -10.37 -8.73
CA GLY A 119 21.13 -10.24 -10.00
C GLY A 119 20.65 -11.58 -10.58
N ARG A 120 19.47 -11.59 -11.20
CA ARG A 120 18.98 -12.71 -12.01
C ARG A 120 18.65 -12.24 -13.41
N CYS A 121 18.94 -13.08 -14.40
CA CYS A 121 18.57 -12.80 -15.77
C CYS A 121 17.13 -13.23 -16.05
N LYS A 122 16.20 -12.27 -16.04
CA LYS A 122 14.78 -12.55 -16.24
C LYS A 122 14.19 -11.60 -17.27
N ALA A 123 13.26 -12.14 -18.07
CA ALA A 123 12.41 -11.32 -18.92
C ALA A 123 11.39 -10.57 -18.06
N LEU A 124 11.29 -9.25 -18.26
CA LEU A 124 10.27 -8.42 -17.62
C LEU A 124 9.21 -8.00 -18.64
N ALA A 125 7.94 -8.32 -18.37
CA ALA A 125 6.82 -7.94 -19.22
C ALA A 125 6.70 -6.41 -19.37
N SER A 126 7.04 -5.68 -18.32
CA SER A 126 7.06 -4.21 -18.26
C SER A 126 8.00 -3.54 -19.26
N THR A 127 8.91 -4.28 -19.90
CA THR A 127 9.78 -3.75 -20.97
C THR A 127 9.10 -3.65 -22.33
N VAL A 128 7.89 -4.18 -22.47
CA VAL A 128 7.14 -4.18 -23.73
C VAL A 128 6.37 -2.86 -23.86
N ALA A 129 6.91 -1.93 -24.66
CA ALA A 129 6.31 -0.62 -24.91
C ALA A 129 5.26 -0.64 -26.03
N HIS A 130 5.47 -1.46 -27.06
CA HIS A 130 4.62 -1.52 -28.26
C HIS A 130 4.10 -2.94 -28.54
N GLU A 131 2.97 -3.04 -29.25
CA GLU A 131 2.46 -4.31 -29.78
C GLU A 131 3.49 -5.05 -30.64
N GLY A 132 3.55 -6.37 -30.50
CA GLY A 132 4.51 -7.22 -31.21
C GLY A 132 5.93 -7.26 -30.64
N GLN A 133 6.28 -6.38 -29.69
CA GLN A 133 7.57 -6.49 -28.98
C GLN A 133 7.58 -7.69 -28.03
N ALA A 134 8.74 -8.35 -27.93
CA ALA A 134 8.98 -9.39 -26.93
C ALA A 134 9.56 -8.76 -25.63
N PRO A 135 9.21 -9.29 -24.45
CA PRO A 135 9.86 -8.92 -23.20
C PRO A 135 11.38 -9.07 -23.27
N LYS A 136 12.12 -8.05 -22.85
CA LYS A 136 13.59 -8.07 -22.78
C LYS A 136 14.04 -8.78 -21.52
N LYS A 137 15.04 -9.65 -21.65
CA LYS A 137 15.77 -10.22 -20.51
C LYS A 137 16.77 -9.21 -19.97
N MET A 138 16.67 -8.92 -18.69
CA MET A 138 17.56 -7.99 -17.99
C MET A 138 18.02 -8.58 -16.67
N CYS A 139 19.13 -8.06 -16.17
CA CYS A 139 19.64 -8.34 -14.85
C CYS A 139 18.78 -7.64 -13.81
N ILE A 140 17.83 -8.37 -13.26
CA ILE A 140 16.86 -7.88 -12.28
C ILE A 140 17.34 -8.18 -10.85
N GLY A 141 17.01 -7.27 -9.93
CA GLY A 141 17.25 -7.40 -8.51
C GLY A 141 16.11 -8.10 -7.77
N HIS A 142 16.11 -7.92 -6.46
CA HIS A 142 15.21 -8.65 -5.55
C HIS A 142 13.73 -8.36 -5.79
N SER A 143 13.37 -7.18 -6.31
CA SER A 143 11.97 -6.73 -6.39
C SER A 143 11.55 -6.10 -7.71
N ASP A 144 12.37 -6.12 -8.76
CA ASP A 144 11.99 -5.59 -10.06
C ASP A 144 10.77 -6.31 -10.67
N GLU A 145 10.40 -7.50 -10.19
CA GLU A 145 9.16 -8.17 -10.60
C GLU A 145 7.89 -7.39 -10.20
N MET A 146 7.98 -6.46 -9.23
CA MET A 146 6.91 -5.52 -8.89
C MET A 146 6.56 -4.60 -10.06
N LEU A 147 7.51 -4.34 -10.97
CA LEU A 147 7.29 -3.57 -12.19
C LEU A 147 6.26 -4.26 -13.09
N ASP A 148 6.36 -5.58 -13.22
CA ASP A 148 5.41 -6.39 -14.00
C ASP A 148 4.03 -6.42 -13.33
N VAL A 149 3.97 -6.46 -11.98
CA VAL A 149 2.71 -6.39 -11.24
C VAL A 149 1.97 -5.08 -11.55
N ILE A 150 2.67 -3.94 -11.52
CA ILE A 150 2.10 -2.63 -11.83
C ILE A 150 1.69 -2.55 -13.31
N TYR A 151 2.60 -2.94 -14.22
CA TYR A 151 2.37 -2.94 -15.66
C TYR A 151 1.15 -3.78 -16.04
N ASP A 152 1.08 -5.02 -15.57
CA ASP A 152 -0.03 -5.94 -15.86
C ASP A 152 -1.35 -5.45 -15.27
N THR A 153 -1.31 -4.81 -14.10
CA THR A 153 -2.51 -4.22 -13.49
C THR A 153 -3.05 -3.10 -14.37
N ILE A 154 -2.20 -2.17 -14.82
CA ILE A 154 -2.59 -1.07 -15.71
C ILE A 154 -3.14 -1.62 -17.04
N LEU A 155 -2.48 -2.60 -17.64
CA LEU A 155 -2.91 -3.19 -18.92
C LEU A 155 -4.26 -3.89 -18.84
N ARG A 156 -4.74 -4.32 -17.67
CA ARG A 156 -6.07 -4.92 -17.55
C ARG A 156 -7.21 -3.93 -17.79
N GLY A 157 -6.96 -2.62 -17.69
CA GLY A 157 -7.96 -1.58 -17.90
C GLY A 157 -8.46 -1.56 -19.34
N LYS A 158 -9.78 -1.67 -19.51
CA LYS A 158 -10.47 -1.63 -20.82
C LYS A 158 -11.26 -0.34 -21.01
N ARG A 159 -11.69 0.30 -19.92
CA ARG A 159 -12.52 1.51 -19.94
C ARG A 159 -11.94 2.62 -19.08
N ASN A 160 -11.48 2.29 -17.87
CA ASN A 160 -10.96 3.28 -16.92
C ASN A 160 -9.75 2.72 -16.17
N VAL A 161 -8.72 3.55 -16.05
CA VAL A 161 -7.55 3.31 -15.20
C VAL A 161 -7.34 4.54 -14.35
N ASP A 162 -7.35 4.37 -13.03
CA ASP A 162 -6.93 5.42 -12.09
C ASP A 162 -5.65 4.99 -11.39
N ILE A 163 -4.68 5.91 -11.35
CA ILE A 163 -3.42 5.73 -10.62
C ILE A 163 -3.28 6.89 -9.64
N THR A 164 -3.02 6.58 -8.38
CA THR A 164 -2.64 7.58 -7.38
C THR A 164 -1.31 7.18 -6.72
N SER A 165 -0.50 8.17 -6.35
CA SER A 165 0.73 7.98 -5.57
C SER A 165 1.09 9.27 -4.82
N LEU A 166 2.06 9.22 -3.90
CA LEU A 166 2.58 10.43 -3.27
C LEU A 166 3.26 11.32 -4.31
N THR A 167 4.18 10.79 -5.11
CA THR A 167 4.79 11.49 -6.23
C THR A 167 4.66 10.68 -7.52
N PRO A 168 4.90 11.30 -8.69
CA PRO A 168 5.06 10.59 -9.95
C PRO A 168 6.07 9.43 -9.82
N PRO A 169 5.87 8.33 -10.57
CA PRO A 169 6.85 7.26 -10.62
C PRO A 169 8.18 7.78 -11.20
N ASP A 170 9.30 7.22 -10.75
CA ASP A 170 10.63 7.51 -11.28
C ASP A 170 11.30 6.26 -11.88
N GLY A 171 12.39 6.46 -12.61
CA GLY A 171 13.30 5.39 -13.03
C GLY A 171 12.59 4.19 -13.66
N ARG A 172 12.79 3.00 -13.05
CA ARG A 172 12.21 1.74 -13.53
C ARG A 172 10.70 1.69 -13.39
N TYR A 173 10.14 2.29 -12.34
CA TYR A 173 8.69 2.39 -12.19
C TYR A 173 8.08 3.30 -13.26
N GLU A 174 8.74 4.43 -13.56
CA GLU A 174 8.31 5.34 -14.61
C GLU A 174 8.33 4.66 -15.97
N ALA A 175 9.40 3.92 -16.27
CA ALA A 175 9.52 3.12 -17.48
C ALA A 175 8.37 2.10 -17.61
N ALA A 176 8.07 1.37 -16.53
CA ALA A 176 6.97 0.40 -16.53
C ALA A 176 5.60 1.06 -16.75
N VAL A 177 5.31 2.17 -16.06
CA VAL A 177 4.04 2.91 -16.23
C VAL A 177 3.94 3.50 -17.63
N ARG A 178 5.01 4.13 -18.15
CA ARG A 178 5.06 4.70 -19.51
C ARG A 178 4.83 3.62 -20.58
N ASN A 179 5.46 2.47 -20.44
CA ASN A 179 5.28 1.34 -21.36
C ASN A 179 3.83 0.82 -21.30
N ALA A 180 3.24 0.73 -20.12
CA ALA A 180 1.84 0.33 -19.98
C ALA A 180 0.88 1.34 -20.66
N VAL A 181 1.10 2.63 -20.45
CA VAL A 181 0.32 3.71 -21.11
C VAL A 181 0.46 3.66 -22.62
N THR A 182 1.68 3.45 -23.11
CA THR A 182 1.97 3.33 -24.55
C THR A 182 1.22 2.15 -25.16
N ARG A 183 1.26 0.98 -24.51
CA ARG A 183 0.48 -0.20 -24.91
C ARG A 183 -1.02 0.00 -24.85
N LEU A 184 -1.54 0.73 -23.86
CA LEU A 184 -2.96 1.08 -23.81
C LEU A 184 -3.35 1.97 -25.00
N SER A 185 -2.46 2.89 -25.38
CA SER A 185 -2.68 3.89 -26.43
C SER A 185 -2.80 3.31 -27.85
N GLU A 186 -2.30 2.08 -28.05
CA GLU A 186 -2.33 1.37 -29.34
C GLU A 186 -3.60 0.57 -29.57
N ARG A 187 -4.46 0.46 -28.56
CA ARG A 187 -5.75 -0.24 -28.69
C ARG A 187 -6.70 0.55 -29.58
N ALA A 188 -7.56 -0.18 -30.30
CA ALA A 188 -8.64 0.44 -31.08
C ALA A 188 -9.57 1.28 -30.19
N GLU A 189 -9.86 0.80 -28.98
CA GLU A 189 -10.65 1.49 -27.95
C GLU A 189 -9.82 1.56 -26.66
N PRO A 190 -8.96 2.58 -26.49
CA PRO A 190 -8.14 2.73 -25.29
C PRO A 190 -9.01 3.17 -24.10
N PRO A 191 -8.66 2.77 -22.87
CA PRO A 191 -9.34 3.27 -21.67
C PRO A 191 -9.08 4.76 -21.46
N MET A 192 -9.93 5.40 -20.67
CA MET A 192 -9.61 6.67 -20.04
C MET A 192 -8.60 6.44 -18.90
N VAL A 193 -7.56 7.26 -18.82
CA VAL A 193 -6.53 7.17 -17.77
C VAL A 193 -6.48 8.45 -16.95
N ARG A 194 -6.59 8.36 -15.63
CA ARG A 194 -6.34 9.49 -14.73
C ARG A 194 -5.21 9.15 -13.76
N MET A 195 -4.27 10.06 -13.59
CA MET A 195 -3.14 9.90 -12.68
C MET A 195 -3.08 11.07 -11.71
N LEU A 196 -3.03 10.80 -10.41
CA LEU A 196 -3.10 11.81 -9.37
C LEU A 196 -1.95 11.69 -8.37
N PHE A 197 -1.23 12.79 -8.17
CA PHE A 197 -0.07 12.84 -7.28
C PHE A 197 -0.22 13.92 -6.19
N GLY A 198 0.58 13.82 -5.13
CA GLY A 198 0.68 14.83 -4.10
C GLY A 198 1.76 15.87 -4.43
N ASP A 199 1.45 17.15 -4.19
CA ASP A 199 2.44 18.22 -4.22
C ASP A 199 3.01 18.41 -2.79
N PHE A 200 3.87 17.47 -2.36
CA PHE A 200 4.36 17.45 -0.99
C PHE A 200 5.45 18.52 -0.75
N PRO A 201 5.53 19.11 0.47
CA PRO A 201 6.55 20.12 0.77
C PRO A 201 7.97 19.57 0.62
N GLY A 202 8.79 20.24 -0.21
CA GLY A 202 10.20 19.89 -0.42
C GLY A 202 10.50 19.35 -1.81
N GLU A 203 9.49 18.91 -2.56
CA GLU A 203 9.60 18.67 -4.00
C GLU A 203 8.68 19.60 -4.79
N PHE A 204 8.99 19.76 -6.07
CA PHE A 204 8.18 20.50 -7.02
C PHE A 204 7.44 19.52 -7.93
N PHE A 205 6.13 19.42 -7.75
CA PHE A 205 5.27 18.72 -8.69
C PHE A 205 5.04 19.59 -9.94
N SER A 206 4.98 18.94 -11.11
CA SER A 206 4.50 19.57 -12.34
C SER A 206 3.72 18.57 -13.17
N ALA A 207 2.41 18.76 -13.24
CA ALA A 207 1.50 17.92 -14.00
C ALA A 207 1.95 17.82 -15.47
N LYS A 208 2.37 18.94 -16.07
CA LYS A 208 2.81 18.97 -17.46
C LYS A 208 4.08 18.16 -17.70
N LYS A 209 5.11 18.30 -16.86
CA LYS A 209 6.35 17.51 -17.02
C LYS A 209 6.08 16.02 -16.81
N THR A 210 5.26 15.69 -15.82
CA THR A 210 4.88 14.30 -15.54
C THR A 210 4.07 13.69 -16.68
N GLU A 211 3.08 14.41 -17.22
CA GLU A 211 2.32 13.98 -18.39
C GLU A 211 3.26 13.70 -19.57
N GLN A 212 4.09 14.67 -19.95
CA GLN A 212 5.04 14.53 -21.06
C GLN A 212 5.99 13.34 -20.89
N SER A 213 6.43 13.07 -19.66
CA SER A 213 7.34 11.96 -19.39
C SER A 213 6.62 10.61 -19.51
N LEU A 214 5.40 10.50 -18.98
CA LEU A 214 4.61 9.26 -19.00
C LEU A 214 3.96 8.96 -20.36
N THR A 215 3.84 9.97 -21.22
CA THR A 215 3.24 9.85 -22.56
C THR A 215 4.26 10.01 -23.69
N ARG A 216 5.57 10.08 -23.39
CA ARG A 216 6.66 10.28 -24.36
C ARG A 216 6.55 9.41 -25.61
N ASP A 217 6.17 8.15 -25.44
CA ASP A 217 6.14 7.14 -26.52
C ASP A 217 4.72 6.89 -27.06
N VAL A 218 3.72 7.62 -26.56
CA VAL A 218 2.34 7.54 -27.06
C VAL A 218 2.27 8.14 -28.47
N PRO A 219 1.72 7.42 -29.46
CA PRO A 219 1.58 7.96 -30.81
C PRO A 219 0.73 9.24 -30.82
N ALA A 220 1.20 10.28 -31.54
CA ALA A 220 0.52 11.58 -31.59
C ALA A 220 -0.95 11.54 -32.06
N LYS A 221 -1.35 10.47 -32.78
CA LYS A 221 -2.72 10.25 -33.25
C LYS A 221 -3.55 9.33 -32.35
N SER A 222 -3.02 8.91 -31.19
CA SER A 222 -3.68 7.93 -30.34
C SER A 222 -5.08 8.41 -29.89
N PRO A 223 -6.08 7.51 -29.88
CA PRO A 223 -7.39 7.77 -29.30
C PRO A 223 -7.37 7.98 -27.76
N LEU A 224 -6.25 7.70 -27.09
CA LEU A 224 -6.12 7.69 -25.63
C LEU A 224 -6.46 9.06 -25.01
N ARG A 225 -7.29 9.03 -23.98
CA ARG A 225 -7.60 10.18 -23.12
C ARG A 225 -6.88 9.98 -21.80
N LEU A 226 -5.93 10.86 -21.49
CA LEU A 226 -5.10 10.77 -20.29
C LEU A 226 -4.98 12.15 -19.64
N VAL A 227 -5.18 12.18 -18.33
CA VAL A 227 -4.97 13.36 -17.49
C VAL A 227 -4.05 13.04 -16.32
N VAL A 228 -3.12 13.95 -16.06
CA VAL A 228 -2.28 13.97 -14.87
C VAL A 228 -2.68 15.17 -14.03
N GLY A 229 -2.83 14.96 -12.72
CA GLY A 229 -3.13 16.03 -11.79
C GLY A 229 -2.34 15.89 -10.49
N GLY A 230 -2.33 16.97 -9.73
CA GLY A 230 -1.80 16.97 -8.39
C GLY A 230 -2.27 18.14 -7.56
N TYR A 231 -2.21 17.99 -6.25
CA TYR A 231 -2.64 19.04 -5.34
C TYR A 231 -1.93 18.99 -3.99
N ARG A 232 -1.96 20.15 -3.34
CA ARG A 232 -1.66 20.36 -1.93
C ARG A 232 -2.67 21.35 -1.38
N ALA A 233 -3.54 20.85 -0.51
CA ALA A 233 -4.59 21.66 0.08
C ALA A 233 -4.07 22.55 1.20
N GLN A 234 -3.09 22.07 1.98
CA GLN A 234 -2.43 22.82 3.07
C GLN A 234 -1.00 22.29 3.29
N PHE A 235 -0.23 22.94 4.16
CA PHE A 235 1.14 22.54 4.52
C PHE A 235 1.27 21.11 5.09
N THR A 236 0.16 20.48 5.51
CA THR A 236 0.13 19.10 6.03
C THR A 236 -0.89 18.21 5.32
N SER A 237 -1.40 18.62 4.14
CA SER A 237 -2.44 17.87 3.42
C SER A 237 -2.27 17.92 1.91
N TRP A 238 -1.98 16.76 1.33
CA TRP A 238 -1.83 16.46 -0.11
C TRP A 238 -2.30 15.02 -0.37
N ASN A 239 -2.34 14.58 -1.63
CA ASN A 239 -2.57 13.16 -1.91
C ASN A 239 -1.40 12.31 -1.40
N HIS A 240 -1.71 11.32 -0.57
CA HIS A 240 -0.73 10.32 -0.12
C HIS A 240 -1.21 8.88 -0.40
N SER A 241 -2.36 8.72 -1.06
CA SER A 241 -2.85 7.40 -1.46
C SER A 241 -1.92 6.80 -2.52
N LYS A 242 -1.73 5.47 -2.48
CA LYS A 242 -1.13 4.70 -3.57
C LYS A 242 -2.13 3.64 -4.01
N ILE A 243 -2.75 3.87 -5.16
CA ILE A 243 -3.83 3.04 -5.69
C ILE A 243 -3.64 2.91 -7.20
N ILE A 244 -3.77 1.70 -7.73
CA ILE A 244 -4.02 1.47 -9.15
C ILE A 244 -5.36 0.74 -9.23
N ALA A 245 -6.39 1.41 -9.73
CA ALA A 245 -7.73 0.84 -9.89
C ALA A 245 -8.07 0.74 -11.38
N VAL A 246 -8.63 -0.40 -11.79
CA VAL A 246 -9.00 -0.65 -13.19
C VAL A 246 -10.42 -1.16 -13.32
N ASP A 247 -11.21 -0.47 -14.16
CA ASP A 247 -12.59 -0.78 -14.55
C ASP A 247 -13.58 -1.05 -13.39
N GLY A 248 -13.25 -0.67 -12.15
CA GLY A 248 -14.00 -1.07 -10.95
C GLY A 248 -13.99 -2.58 -10.69
N LYS A 249 -12.99 -3.30 -11.21
CA LYS A 249 -12.89 -4.76 -11.14
C LYS A 249 -11.68 -5.23 -10.34
N MET A 250 -10.57 -4.51 -10.42
CA MET A 250 -9.33 -4.85 -9.75
C MET A 250 -8.68 -3.58 -9.20
N ALA A 251 -8.09 -3.70 -8.01
CA ALA A 251 -7.30 -2.64 -7.42
C ALA A 251 -6.02 -3.22 -6.79
N LEU A 252 -4.93 -2.46 -6.94
CA LEU A 252 -3.69 -2.59 -6.18
C LEU A 252 -3.59 -1.38 -5.25
N SER A 253 -3.47 -1.58 -3.95
CA SER A 253 -3.32 -0.47 -2.99
C SER A 253 -2.46 -0.84 -1.79
N GLY A 254 -1.64 0.09 -1.31
CA GLY A 254 -0.71 -0.16 -0.23
C GLY A 254 0.13 1.04 0.19
N GLY A 255 1.26 0.75 0.85
CA GLY A 255 2.25 1.76 1.26
C GLY A 255 3.32 2.05 0.20
N THR A 256 3.52 1.16 -0.76
CA THR A 256 4.60 1.23 -1.75
C THR A 256 4.49 2.46 -2.66
N ASN A 257 5.40 3.42 -2.53
CA ASN A 257 5.60 4.44 -3.57
C ASN A 257 6.33 3.86 -4.78
N MET A 258 6.27 4.56 -5.90
CA MET A 258 6.92 4.18 -7.15
C MET A 258 8.32 4.79 -7.27
N TRP A 259 9.18 4.53 -6.28
CA TRP A 259 10.54 5.08 -6.18
C TRP A 259 11.60 3.99 -6.38
N THR A 260 12.34 4.07 -7.47
CA THR A 260 13.29 3.04 -7.91
C THR A 260 14.41 2.85 -6.88
N ASP A 261 15.08 3.92 -6.48
CA ASP A 261 16.21 3.83 -5.55
C ASP A 261 15.76 3.26 -4.20
N HIS A 262 14.63 3.74 -3.66
CA HIS A 262 14.16 3.32 -2.35
C HIS A 262 13.66 1.87 -2.29
N TYR A 263 13.07 1.35 -3.37
CA TYR A 263 12.38 0.06 -3.34
C TYR A 263 13.07 -1.05 -4.15
N LEU A 264 13.90 -0.70 -5.13
CA LEU A 264 14.48 -1.66 -6.09
C LEU A 264 16.01 -1.70 -6.08
N GLN A 265 16.66 -0.83 -5.30
CA GLN A 265 18.12 -0.75 -5.18
C GLN A 265 18.59 -1.03 -3.75
N GLY A 266 19.75 -0.48 -3.37
CA GLY A 266 20.36 -0.71 -2.05
C GLY A 266 19.49 -0.20 -0.89
N ASN A 267 19.57 -0.85 0.27
CA ASN A 267 18.74 -0.57 1.45
C ASN A 267 17.24 -0.47 1.14
N PRO A 268 16.64 -1.51 0.52
CA PRO A 268 15.28 -1.41 0.04
C PRO A 268 14.28 -1.29 1.20
N VAL A 269 13.35 -0.37 1.04
CA VAL A 269 12.24 -0.12 1.96
C VAL A 269 11.35 -1.35 2.03
N ARG A 270 10.99 -1.75 3.26
CA ARG A 270 10.07 -2.85 3.52
C ARG A 270 8.64 -2.32 3.52
N ASP A 271 7.82 -2.82 2.62
CA ASP A 271 6.48 -2.31 2.39
C ASP A 271 5.58 -3.37 1.78
N ILE A 272 4.27 -3.14 1.88
CA ILE A 272 3.24 -4.07 1.42
C ILE A 272 2.17 -3.30 0.65
N SER A 273 1.80 -3.88 -0.48
CA SER A 273 0.59 -3.57 -1.22
C SER A 273 -0.30 -4.79 -1.34
N LEU A 274 -1.60 -4.57 -1.50
CA LEU A 274 -2.61 -5.60 -1.62
C LEU A 274 -3.26 -5.51 -2.98
N ARG A 275 -3.40 -6.65 -3.65
CA ARG A 275 -4.15 -6.78 -4.90
C ARG A 275 -5.46 -7.51 -4.62
N LEU A 276 -6.56 -6.91 -5.02
CA LEU A 276 -7.89 -7.49 -4.88
C LEU A 276 -8.72 -7.31 -6.14
N SER A 277 -9.76 -8.12 -6.28
CA SER A 277 -10.82 -7.93 -7.27
C SER A 277 -12.19 -7.94 -6.61
N GLY A 278 -13.18 -7.33 -7.26
CA GLY A 278 -14.55 -7.18 -6.74
C GLY A 278 -14.92 -5.74 -6.43
N THR A 279 -16.07 -5.53 -5.77
CA THR A 279 -16.64 -4.19 -5.55
C THR A 279 -15.68 -3.22 -4.86
N ALA A 280 -14.78 -3.64 -3.97
CA ALA A 280 -13.83 -2.73 -3.34
C ALA A 280 -12.89 -2.02 -4.34
N ALA A 281 -12.67 -2.61 -5.52
CA ALA A 281 -11.98 -1.92 -6.62
C ALA A 281 -12.83 -0.79 -7.24
N TRP A 282 -14.14 -0.98 -7.32
CA TRP A 282 -15.08 0.09 -7.69
C TRP A 282 -15.03 1.23 -6.66
N ASP A 283 -15.09 0.87 -5.38
CA ASP A 283 -15.06 1.84 -4.27
C ASP A 283 -13.74 2.64 -4.28
N SER A 284 -12.64 2.05 -4.75
CA SER A 284 -11.36 2.75 -4.95
C SER A 284 -11.47 3.87 -5.99
N HIS A 285 -12.09 3.63 -7.15
CA HIS A 285 -12.35 4.69 -8.14
C HIS A 285 -13.26 5.78 -7.59
N VAL A 286 -14.27 5.39 -6.80
CA VAL A 286 -15.22 6.34 -6.20
C VAL A 286 -14.55 7.25 -5.18
N TYR A 287 -13.64 6.72 -4.36
CA TYR A 287 -12.77 7.54 -3.50
C TYR A 287 -11.89 8.48 -4.34
N ILE A 288 -11.30 7.98 -5.42
CA ILE A 288 -10.44 8.78 -6.31
C ILE A 288 -11.24 9.91 -6.99
N ASN A 289 -12.53 9.71 -7.30
CA ASN A 289 -13.39 10.80 -7.76
C ASN A 289 -13.46 11.96 -6.75
N GLN A 290 -13.51 11.66 -5.44
CA GLN A 290 -13.53 12.71 -4.42
C GLN A 290 -12.25 13.55 -4.44
N LEU A 291 -11.11 12.94 -4.77
CA LEU A 291 -9.85 13.66 -4.93
C LEU A 291 -9.84 14.49 -6.23
N TRP A 292 -10.31 13.91 -7.34
CA TRP A 292 -10.44 14.63 -8.60
C TRP A 292 -11.41 15.81 -8.53
N ASP A 293 -12.52 15.69 -7.79
CA ASP A 293 -13.46 16.78 -7.60
C ASP A 293 -12.82 18.04 -6.99
N HIS A 294 -11.78 17.86 -6.15
CA HIS A 294 -10.96 18.96 -5.64
C HIS A 294 -9.92 19.42 -6.67
N VAL A 295 -9.17 18.48 -7.26
CA VAL A 295 -8.11 18.79 -8.25
C VAL A 295 -8.67 19.57 -9.45
N CYS A 296 -9.86 19.23 -9.90
CA CYS A 296 -10.56 19.92 -10.99
C CYS A 296 -10.93 21.36 -10.69
N LYS A 297 -10.99 21.75 -9.41
CA LYS A 297 -11.32 23.11 -8.99
C LYS A 297 -10.06 23.90 -8.67
N ASP A 298 -9.15 23.29 -7.90
CA ASP A 298 -8.08 24.01 -7.21
C ASP A 298 -6.68 23.39 -7.42
N GLY A 299 -6.57 22.30 -8.18
CA GLY A 299 -5.32 21.56 -8.42
C GLY A 299 -4.59 21.95 -9.72
N GLU A 300 -3.39 21.39 -9.90
CA GLU A 300 -2.67 21.45 -11.17
C GLU A 300 -3.11 20.27 -12.05
N ILE A 301 -3.32 20.52 -13.35
CA ILE A 301 -3.76 19.52 -14.32
C ILE A 301 -3.01 19.68 -15.63
N ALA A 302 -2.63 18.56 -16.24
CA ALA A 302 -2.18 18.47 -17.62
C ALA A 302 -2.84 17.26 -18.30
N SER A 303 -3.07 17.37 -19.59
CA SER A 303 -3.72 16.35 -20.40
C SER A 303 -2.91 16.06 -21.65
N LEU A 304 -2.97 14.80 -22.10
CA LEU A 304 -2.32 14.37 -23.34
C LEU A 304 -2.89 15.09 -24.57
N ARG A 305 -4.19 15.41 -24.53
CA ARG A 305 -4.90 16.02 -25.65
C ARG A 305 -5.18 17.49 -25.38
N SER A 306 -4.75 18.34 -26.30
CA SER A 306 -5.03 19.76 -26.23
C SER A 306 -6.53 20.02 -26.12
N GLY A 307 -6.92 20.85 -25.15
CA GLY A 307 -8.32 21.20 -24.87
C GLY A 307 -9.05 20.22 -23.94
N GLU A 308 -8.47 19.06 -23.61
CA GLU A 308 -9.00 18.24 -22.51
C GLU A 308 -8.58 18.82 -21.17
N GLY A 309 -9.54 19.10 -20.28
CA GLY A 309 -9.29 19.46 -18.89
C GLY A 309 -9.52 18.24 -18.00
N CYS A 310 -10.35 18.39 -16.97
CA CYS A 310 -10.81 17.25 -16.20
C CYS A 310 -11.60 16.24 -17.03
N LEU A 311 -11.20 14.98 -16.90
CA LEU A 311 -11.94 13.86 -17.45
C LEU A 311 -13.14 13.51 -16.55
N PRO A 312 -14.21 12.91 -17.10
CA PRO A 312 -15.38 12.55 -16.31
C PRO A 312 -15.04 11.64 -15.12
N ASN A 313 -15.81 11.77 -14.05
CA ASN A 313 -15.72 10.85 -12.93
C ASN A 313 -16.10 9.42 -13.34
N PHE A 314 -15.44 8.45 -12.70
CA PHE A 314 -15.85 7.07 -12.79
C PHE A 314 -17.28 6.93 -12.25
N PRO A 315 -18.18 6.17 -12.89
CA PRO A 315 -19.58 6.09 -12.46
C PRO A 315 -19.70 5.64 -11.00
N THR A 316 -20.64 6.23 -10.28
CA THR A 316 -21.08 5.66 -9.01
C THR A 316 -21.78 4.33 -9.28
N ARG A 317 -21.66 3.38 -8.34
CA ARG A 317 -22.26 2.06 -8.52
C ARG A 317 -23.78 2.18 -8.44
N ASP A 318 -24.47 1.55 -9.37
CA ASP A 318 -25.91 1.36 -9.26
C ASP A 318 -26.18 0.26 -8.22
N ALA A 319 -27.12 0.48 -7.30
CA ALA A 319 -27.38 -0.44 -6.18
C ALA A 319 -27.88 -1.82 -6.65
N SER A 320 -28.27 -1.94 -7.92
CA SER A 320 -28.81 -3.14 -8.57
C SER A 320 -27.75 -4.07 -9.19
N SER A 321 -26.47 -3.67 -9.25
CA SER A 321 -25.42 -4.51 -9.85
C SER A 321 -25.21 -5.78 -9.04
N ALA A 322 -25.39 -6.95 -9.68
CA ALA A 322 -25.17 -8.23 -9.05
C ALA A 322 -23.72 -8.33 -8.51
N PRO A 323 -23.53 -8.79 -7.26
CA PRO A 323 -22.20 -8.94 -6.69
C PRO A 323 -21.37 -9.93 -7.52
N ALA A 324 -20.06 -9.67 -7.65
CA ALA A 324 -19.14 -10.64 -8.23
C ALA A 324 -19.07 -11.94 -7.39
N ALA A 325 -18.48 -13.01 -7.93
CA ALA A 325 -18.40 -14.31 -7.27
C ALA A 325 -17.35 -14.40 -6.14
N GLY A 326 -17.10 -13.33 -5.40
CA GLY A 326 -16.17 -13.31 -4.26
C GLY A 326 -16.86 -13.61 -2.93
N GLY A 327 -16.07 -14.04 -1.94
CA GLY A 327 -16.54 -14.28 -0.57
C GLY A 327 -15.87 -13.41 0.49
N ALA A 328 -14.88 -12.59 0.12
CA ALA A 328 -14.14 -11.76 1.06
C ALA A 328 -14.89 -10.45 1.34
N LYS A 329 -15.17 -10.22 2.63
CA LYS A 329 -15.71 -8.93 3.07
C LYS A 329 -14.60 -7.90 3.23
N VAL A 330 -14.73 -6.78 2.50
CA VAL A 330 -13.74 -5.69 2.47
C VAL A 330 -14.44 -4.38 2.78
N PHE A 331 -13.75 -3.57 3.59
CA PHE A 331 -14.09 -2.17 3.80
C PHE A 331 -13.09 -1.32 3.02
N ALA A 332 -13.55 -0.63 1.98
CA ALA A 332 -12.77 0.41 1.34
C ALA A 332 -12.98 1.69 2.16
N VAL A 333 -11.91 2.26 2.72
CA VAL A 333 -12.01 3.43 3.61
C VAL A 333 -10.86 4.39 3.34
N GLY A 334 -11.21 5.62 2.97
CA GLY A 334 -10.28 6.69 2.62
C GLY A 334 -10.26 7.83 3.64
N ARG A 335 -9.31 8.73 3.45
CA ARG A 335 -9.17 9.99 4.17
C ARG A 335 -8.99 11.12 3.17
N LEU A 336 -9.74 12.21 3.33
CA LEU A 336 -9.63 13.40 2.49
C LEU A 336 -8.76 14.50 3.13
N GLY A 337 -8.30 14.33 4.37
CA GLY A 337 -7.41 15.29 5.02
C GLY A 337 -8.11 16.62 5.22
N LYS A 338 -7.54 17.70 4.67
CA LYS A 338 -8.10 19.05 4.75
C LYS A 338 -9.13 19.37 3.67
N ILE A 339 -9.33 18.49 2.68
CA ILE A 339 -10.33 18.69 1.61
C ILE A 339 -11.65 17.99 1.89
N GLY A 340 -11.79 17.29 3.03
CA GLY A 340 -13.03 16.62 3.38
C GLY A 340 -12.95 15.77 4.65
N THR A 341 -13.75 14.71 4.68
CA THR A 341 -13.91 13.81 5.84
C THR A 341 -12.76 12.82 5.99
N ASN A 342 -12.59 12.31 7.21
CA ASN A 342 -11.47 11.44 7.58
C ASN A 342 -11.96 10.07 8.07
N ALA A 343 -12.73 9.37 7.24
CA ALA A 343 -13.36 8.08 7.56
C ALA A 343 -12.36 7.01 8.00
N SER A 344 -11.20 6.91 7.35
CA SER A 344 -10.21 5.88 7.70
C SER A 344 -9.65 6.00 9.12
N THR A 345 -9.55 7.22 9.67
CA THR A 345 -9.18 7.42 11.08
C THR A 345 -10.20 6.76 12.00
N GLN A 346 -11.50 6.95 11.76
CA GLN A 346 -12.55 6.37 12.59
C GLN A 346 -12.63 4.84 12.45
N ALA A 347 -12.40 4.31 11.24
CA ALA A 347 -12.29 2.88 11.02
C ALA A 347 -11.13 2.26 11.83
N LEU A 348 -9.95 2.91 11.83
CA LEU A 348 -8.80 2.46 12.61
C LEU A 348 -9.11 2.46 14.12
N LEU A 349 -9.71 3.53 14.63
CA LEU A 349 -10.10 3.62 16.05
C LEU A 349 -11.09 2.52 16.43
N ALA A 350 -12.10 2.26 15.59
CA ALA A 350 -13.07 1.19 15.82
C ALA A 350 -12.43 -0.20 15.83
N LEU A 351 -11.45 -0.46 14.94
CA LEU A 351 -10.71 -1.72 14.91
C LEU A 351 -9.93 -1.93 16.21
N ILE A 352 -9.21 -0.90 16.68
CA ILE A 352 -8.44 -0.96 17.93
C ILE A 352 -9.38 -1.15 19.14
N ASP A 353 -10.46 -0.35 19.22
CA ASP A 353 -11.43 -0.42 20.31
C ASP A 353 -12.18 -1.76 20.36
N ALA A 354 -12.42 -2.40 19.22
CA ALA A 354 -13.10 -3.69 19.18
C ALA A 354 -12.18 -4.88 19.46
N SER A 355 -10.85 -4.71 19.40
CA SER A 355 -9.90 -5.80 19.55
C SER A 355 -9.97 -6.43 20.95
N LYS A 356 -9.86 -7.78 20.97
CA LYS A 356 -10.08 -8.61 22.16
C LYS A 356 -8.86 -9.38 22.67
N LYS A 357 -7.97 -9.83 21.77
CA LYS A 357 -6.84 -10.73 22.13
C LYS A 357 -5.49 -10.09 21.85
N SER A 358 -5.24 -9.70 20.60
CA SER A 358 -3.95 -9.13 20.20
C SER A 358 -4.09 -8.11 19.09
N LEU A 359 -3.12 -7.20 19.01
CA LEU A 359 -2.92 -6.22 17.95
C LEU A 359 -1.45 -6.27 17.52
N ARG A 360 -1.22 -6.50 16.22
CA ARG A 360 0.11 -6.47 15.60
C ARG A 360 0.17 -5.27 14.68
N ILE A 361 1.02 -4.29 15.01
CA ILE A 361 1.10 -3.01 14.31
C ILE A 361 2.50 -2.89 13.71
N ALA A 362 2.59 -3.01 12.39
CA ALA A 362 3.79 -2.70 11.62
C ALA A 362 3.58 -1.36 10.92
N GLN A 363 4.36 -0.34 11.28
CA GLN A 363 4.26 1.02 10.75
C GLN A 363 5.64 1.63 10.57
N GLN A 364 5.75 2.66 9.74
CA GLN A 364 6.99 3.44 9.66
C GLN A 364 7.24 4.15 11.00
N ASP A 365 6.24 4.88 11.49
CA ASP A 365 6.30 5.71 12.70
C ASP A 365 4.92 5.81 13.37
N LEU A 366 4.91 6.13 14.67
CA LEU A 366 3.71 6.48 15.43
C LEU A 366 3.62 8.00 15.71
N GLY A 367 4.76 8.64 15.98
CA GLY A 367 4.85 10.03 16.38
C GLY A 367 4.93 11.03 15.22
N PRO A 368 4.78 12.34 15.49
CA PRO A 368 4.96 13.41 14.51
C PRO A 368 6.43 13.51 14.06
N ILE A 369 6.70 14.27 13.00
CA ILE A 369 8.06 14.48 12.51
C ILE A 369 8.86 15.29 13.55
N LYS A 370 9.97 14.75 14.04
CA LYS A 370 10.94 15.41 14.93
C LYS A 370 12.26 15.61 14.18
N ARG A 371 12.77 16.86 14.17
CA ARG A 371 14.05 17.24 13.55
C ARG A 371 14.79 18.20 14.46
N ILE A 372 16.07 17.91 14.75
CA ILE A 372 16.93 18.76 15.60
C ILE A 372 16.25 19.09 16.95
N GLY A 373 15.58 18.10 17.54
CA GLY A 373 14.84 18.25 18.81
C GLY A 373 13.49 18.96 18.72
N ILE A 374 13.11 19.50 17.56
CA ILE A 374 11.83 20.22 17.35
C ILE A 374 10.82 19.26 16.71
N SER A 375 9.62 19.17 17.30
CA SER A 375 8.50 18.40 16.76
C SER A 375 7.66 19.24 15.82
N PHE A 376 7.29 18.68 14.67
CA PHE A 376 6.45 19.23 13.63
C PHE A 376 5.19 18.37 13.51
N GLY A 377 4.09 18.91 14.02
CA GLY A 377 2.83 18.21 14.14
C GLY A 377 2.61 17.64 15.54
N GLU A 378 1.49 16.95 15.69
CA GLU A 378 0.96 16.46 16.96
C GLU A 378 1.00 14.93 16.99
N TRP A 379 1.12 14.38 18.18
CA TRP A 379 0.91 12.95 18.39
C TRP A 379 -0.53 12.56 18.01
N PRO A 380 -0.76 11.33 17.50
CA PRO A 380 -2.09 10.86 17.17
C PRO A 380 -2.84 10.45 18.45
N GLU A 381 -3.14 11.42 19.32
CA GLU A 381 -3.75 11.20 20.64
C GLU A 381 -4.99 10.28 20.59
N PRO A 382 -5.93 10.41 19.62
CA PRO A 382 -7.07 9.48 19.56
C PRO A 382 -6.66 8.02 19.35
N VAL A 383 -5.62 7.78 18.55
CA VAL A 383 -5.10 6.42 18.30
C VAL A 383 -4.39 5.89 19.53
N MET A 384 -3.54 6.71 20.17
CA MET A 384 -2.86 6.34 21.41
C MET A 384 -3.86 6.03 22.53
N ALA A 385 -4.90 6.86 22.69
CA ALA A 385 -5.95 6.61 23.66
C ALA A 385 -6.72 5.31 23.37
N ALA A 386 -6.98 4.98 22.10
CA ALA A 386 -7.60 3.70 21.73
C ALA A 386 -6.69 2.51 22.05
N LEU A 387 -5.38 2.62 21.81
CA LEU A 387 -4.40 1.60 22.16
C LEU A 387 -4.34 1.38 23.68
N LEU A 388 -4.31 2.45 24.47
CA LEU A 388 -4.34 2.38 25.93
C LEU A 388 -5.64 1.72 26.44
N ARG A 389 -6.80 2.05 25.86
CA ARG A 389 -8.05 1.36 26.19
C ARG A 389 -7.98 -0.12 25.84
N ALA A 390 -7.36 -0.50 24.73
CA ALA A 390 -7.19 -1.90 24.34
C ALA A 390 -6.26 -2.65 25.32
N ALA A 391 -5.11 -2.06 25.65
CA ALA A 391 -4.17 -2.61 26.63
C ALA A 391 -4.84 -2.78 28.02
N ALA A 392 -5.62 -1.80 28.46
CA ALA A 392 -6.38 -1.87 29.71
C ALA A 392 -7.43 -3.00 29.74
N ARG A 393 -7.92 -3.44 28.58
CA ARG A 393 -8.79 -4.63 28.44
C ARG A 393 -8.01 -5.95 28.36
N GLY A 394 -6.67 -5.92 28.46
CA GLY A 394 -5.80 -7.10 28.36
C GLY A 394 -5.45 -7.51 26.94
N VAL A 395 -5.61 -6.65 25.93
CA VAL A 395 -5.16 -6.92 24.56
C VAL A 395 -3.64 -6.85 24.49
N ASP A 396 -3.00 -7.89 23.94
CA ASP A 396 -1.54 -7.91 23.69
C ASP A 396 -1.20 -7.04 22.46
N ILE A 397 -0.51 -5.92 22.67
CA ILE A 397 -0.16 -4.96 21.60
C ILE A 397 1.33 -5.06 21.30
N GLN A 398 1.65 -5.39 20.04
CA GLN A 398 3.02 -5.39 19.54
C GLN A 398 3.20 -4.35 18.45
N PHE A 399 4.25 -3.53 18.60
CA PHE A 399 4.69 -2.56 17.59
C PHE A 399 5.98 -3.03 16.93
N VAL A 400 6.02 -2.93 15.61
CA VAL A 400 7.24 -2.96 14.82
C VAL A 400 7.31 -1.64 14.07
N LEU A 401 8.29 -0.81 14.42
CA LEU A 401 8.54 0.48 13.78
C LEU A 401 9.84 0.44 12.99
N SER A 402 10.03 1.39 12.09
CA SER A 402 11.32 1.60 11.45
C SER A 402 12.42 1.93 12.47
N ASN A 403 13.65 1.50 12.19
CA ASN A 403 14.79 1.85 13.01
C ASN A 403 15.01 3.37 13.04
N TYR A 404 15.45 3.89 14.19
CA TYR A 404 15.84 5.29 14.31
C TYR A 404 16.93 5.65 13.30
N GLY A 405 16.73 6.75 12.55
CA GLY A 405 17.67 7.19 11.51
C GLY A 405 17.70 6.30 10.26
N SER A 406 16.72 5.40 10.09
CA SER A 406 16.60 4.60 8.86
C SER A 406 16.37 5.50 7.64
N VAL A 407 16.99 5.11 6.54
CA VAL A 407 16.90 5.74 5.21
C VAL A 407 16.65 4.64 4.19
N GLY A 408 15.83 4.95 3.19
CA GLY A 408 15.63 4.07 2.04
C GLY A 408 16.60 4.43 0.92
N GLY A 409 16.98 3.44 0.12
CA GLY A 409 17.80 3.68 -1.07
C GLY A 409 19.27 3.93 -0.79
N THR A 410 19.94 4.53 -1.77
CA THR A 410 21.37 4.85 -1.73
C THR A 410 21.57 6.22 -1.07
N PRO A 411 22.12 6.30 0.16
CA PRO A 411 22.19 7.56 0.88
C PRO A 411 23.12 8.54 0.16
N ASN A 412 22.59 9.65 -0.34
CA ASN A 412 23.37 10.87 -0.56
C ASN A 412 23.08 11.88 0.56
N MET A 413 24.03 12.80 0.78
CA MET A 413 24.03 13.74 1.92
C MET A 413 22.73 14.58 2.03
N PHE A 414 22.05 14.83 0.90
CA PHE A 414 20.79 15.56 0.86
C PHE A 414 19.57 14.65 1.09
N THR A 415 19.57 13.43 0.54
CA THR A 415 18.51 12.43 0.78
C THR A 415 18.44 11.97 2.23
N ALA A 416 19.56 11.90 2.96
CA ALA A 416 19.55 11.45 4.36
C ALA A 416 18.75 12.36 5.32
N LEU A 417 18.46 13.61 4.95
CA LEU A 417 17.65 14.53 5.76
C LEU A 417 16.17 14.58 5.33
N ALA A 418 15.88 14.28 4.06
CA ALA A 418 14.54 14.37 3.47
C ALA A 418 13.84 13.01 3.29
N ALA A 419 14.61 11.91 3.18
CA ALA A 419 14.15 10.55 2.90
C ALA A 419 14.29 9.61 4.11
N THR A 420 14.16 10.15 5.33
CA THR A 420 14.21 9.30 6.53
C THR A 420 12.91 8.53 6.66
N TYR A 421 13.00 7.22 6.86
CA TYR A 421 11.88 6.35 7.22
C TYR A 421 11.71 6.29 8.74
N SER A 422 12.20 7.33 9.42
CA SER A 422 12.02 7.57 10.85
C SER A 422 11.64 9.03 11.02
N ASN A 423 10.62 9.25 11.83
CA ASN A 423 10.19 10.57 12.28
C ASN A 423 11.10 11.13 13.37
N GLY A 424 12.24 10.50 13.67
CA GLY A 424 13.22 11.02 14.63
C GLY A 424 12.89 10.68 16.08
N TRP A 425 12.11 9.62 16.30
CA TRP A 425 11.83 9.03 17.61
C TRP A 425 12.46 7.65 17.71
N THR A 426 13.16 7.40 18.80
CA THR A 426 13.62 6.05 19.16
C THR A 426 12.44 5.22 19.67
N LEU A 427 12.56 3.88 19.62
CA LEU A 427 11.56 3.00 20.21
C LEU A 427 11.32 3.27 21.70
N GLN A 428 12.38 3.63 22.42
CA GLN A 428 12.30 3.99 23.84
C GLN A 428 11.49 5.26 24.05
N GLU A 429 11.74 6.33 23.28
CA GLU A 429 10.95 7.57 23.40
C GLU A 429 9.48 7.36 23.04
N VAL A 430 9.18 6.54 22.02
CA VAL A 430 7.79 6.19 21.70
C VAL A 430 7.14 5.44 22.86
N HIS A 431 7.85 4.47 23.47
CA HIS A 431 7.37 3.73 24.62
C HIS A 431 7.15 4.61 25.86
N GLU A 432 8.03 5.58 26.13
CA GLU A 432 7.89 6.53 27.24
C GLU A 432 6.73 7.54 27.04
N THR A 433 6.28 7.73 25.80
CA THR A 433 5.15 8.60 25.47
C THR A 433 3.79 7.87 25.58
N LEU A 434 3.78 6.55 25.43
CA LEU A 434 2.60 5.69 25.61
C LEU A 434 2.36 5.41 27.10
#